data_AF-A0A530M442-F1
#
_entry.id   AF-A0A530M442-F1
#
_cell.length_a   1.000
_cell.length_b   1.000
_cell.length_c   1.000
_cell.angle_alpha   90.00
_cell.angle_beta   90.00
_cell.angle_gamma   90.00
#
_symmetry.space_group_name_H-M   'P 1'
#
loop_
_entity.id
_entity.type
_entity.pdbx_description
1 polymer ?
#
loop_
_entity_poly.entity_id
_entity_poly.type
_entity_poly.pdbx_seq_one_letter_code
_entity_poly.pdbx_strand_id
1 'polypeptide(L)'
;AETDVLHDTEKRIKIGENPNGRLTFENLEVASRDGCTKLAKPHVEIRAGERVMITGDPRAGKTLFFRAIAGLWPWGSGRIGMPAGEVPAFVPRKPYFPLGTLREVLN
;
A
#
# COMPACT_ATOMS: atom_id res chain seq x y z
N ALA A 1 -29.36 19.34 5.33
CA ALA A 1 -29.17 18.84 3.96
C ALA A 1 -28.14 19.74 3.33
N GLU A 2 -26.92 19.26 3.14
CA GLU A 2 -25.88 19.95 2.36
C GLU A 2 -24.76 18.92 2.13
N THR A 3 -25.13 17.90 1.37
CA THR A 3 -24.20 16.95 0.77
C THR A 3 -24.02 17.42 -0.67
N ASP A 4 -23.21 18.44 -0.93
CA ASP A 4 -22.79 18.71 -2.31
C ASP A 4 -21.54 19.59 -2.38
N VAL A 5 -20.38 18.95 -2.35
CA VAL A 5 -19.16 19.45 -3.01
C VAL A 5 -18.41 18.24 -3.54
N LEU A 6 -19.00 17.64 -4.57
CA LEU A 6 -18.32 16.74 -5.49
C LEU A 6 -17.63 17.57 -6.57
N HIS A 7 -16.44 17.09 -6.98
CA HIS A 7 -15.56 17.58 -8.04
C HIS A 7 -14.48 18.59 -7.65
N ASP A 8 -13.40 18.07 -7.05
CA ASP A 8 -12.07 18.42 -7.54
C ASP A 8 -11.25 17.13 -7.71
N THR A 9 -11.20 16.64 -8.94
CA THR A 9 -10.33 15.57 -9.47
C THR A 9 -10.17 14.34 -8.57
N GLU A 10 -10.80 13.20 -8.90
CA GLU A 10 -10.57 11.93 -8.18
C GLU A 10 -9.06 11.63 -8.07
N LYS A 11 -8.44 12.06 -6.97
CA LYS A 11 -7.01 11.87 -6.76
C LYS A 11 -6.80 10.38 -6.60
N ARG A 12 -6.14 9.80 -7.59
CA ARG A 12 -5.76 8.39 -7.64
C ARG A 12 -4.24 8.26 -7.51
N ILE A 13 -3.83 7.27 -6.73
CA ILE A 13 -2.44 6.86 -6.63
C ILE A 13 -2.03 6.25 -7.97
N LYS A 14 -0.93 6.72 -8.55
CA LYS A 14 -0.36 6.15 -9.77
C LYS A 14 0.44 4.92 -9.40
N ILE A 15 0.12 3.77 -9.96
CA ILE A 15 0.93 2.55 -9.84
C ILE A 15 1.65 2.34 -11.15
N GLY A 16 2.94 2.02 -11.11
CA GLY A 16 3.67 1.55 -12.28
C GLY A 16 4.86 0.71 -11.89
N GLU A 17 5.58 0.22 -12.90
CA GLU A 17 6.73 -0.65 -12.70
C GLU A 17 8.03 0.15 -12.67
N ASN A 18 9.00 -0.40 -11.95
CA ASN A 18 10.37 0.08 -11.85
C ASN A 18 11.29 -1.02 -12.40
N PRO A 19 12.05 -0.76 -13.49
CA PRO A 19 12.88 -1.76 -14.14
C PRO A 19 14.12 -2.17 -13.33
N ASN A 20 14.45 -1.41 -12.28
CA ASN A 20 15.63 -1.61 -11.43
C ASN A 20 15.38 -2.52 -10.21
N GLY A 21 14.22 -3.18 -10.13
CA GLY A 21 13.85 -4.07 -9.03
C GLY A 21 13.64 -3.36 -7.69
N ARG A 22 13.40 -2.03 -7.70
CA ARG A 22 13.22 -1.23 -6.48
C ARG A 22 11.75 -0.91 -6.24
N LEU A 23 11.35 -0.92 -4.97
CA LEU A 23 10.06 -0.40 -4.55
C LEU A 23 10.23 1.09 -4.22
N THR A 24 9.46 1.96 -4.89
CA THR A 24 9.53 3.41 -4.67
C THR A 24 8.20 4.01 -4.26
N PHE A 25 8.28 5.05 -3.44
CA PHE A 25 7.16 5.88 -3.04
C PHE A 25 7.51 7.34 -3.34
N GLU A 26 6.69 8.02 -4.14
CA GLU A 26 6.92 9.40 -4.57
C GLU A 26 5.69 10.27 -4.24
N ASN A 27 5.87 11.20 -3.31
CA ASN A 27 4.85 12.08 -2.75
C ASN A 27 3.56 11.32 -2.41
N LEU A 28 3.71 10.12 -1.82
CA LEU A 28 2.61 9.21 -1.58
C LEU A 28 1.72 9.71 -0.44
N GLU A 29 0.46 9.93 -0.78
CA GLU A 29 -0.60 10.30 0.13
C GLU A 29 -1.76 9.31 -0.03
N VAL A 30 -2.12 8.59 1.03
CA VAL A 30 -3.23 7.62 1.02
C VAL A 30 -4.44 8.27 1.66
N ALA A 31 -5.49 8.49 0.89
CA ALA A 31 -6.72 9.12 1.36
C ALA A 31 -7.58 8.11 2.13
N SER A 32 -8.25 8.56 3.19
CA SER A 32 -9.22 7.78 3.95
C SER A 32 -10.38 8.68 4.36
N ARG A 33 -11.46 8.08 4.89
CA ARG A 33 -12.60 8.85 5.44
C ARG A 33 -12.21 9.73 6.63
N ASP A 34 -11.17 9.33 7.37
CA ASP A 34 -10.73 9.98 8.61
C ASP A 34 -9.58 10.98 8.36
N GLY A 35 -9.20 11.21 7.10
CA GLY A 35 -8.08 12.08 6.71
C GLY A 35 -7.09 11.39 5.79
N CYS A 36 -5.86 11.88 5.74
CA CYS A 36 -4.82 11.39 4.83
C CYS A 36 -3.60 10.83 5.58
N THR A 37 -3.10 9.68 5.13
CA THR A 37 -1.86 9.06 5.60
C THR A 37 -0.72 9.39 4.65
N LYS A 38 0.41 9.88 5.17
CA LYS A 38 1.60 10.24 4.38
C LYS A 38 2.85 9.60 4.96
N LEU A 39 3.84 9.35 4.11
CA LEU A 39 5.18 9.02 4.57
C LEU A 39 5.88 10.27 5.09
N ALA A 40 6.77 10.12 6.08
CA ALA A 40 7.53 11.25 6.63
C ALA A 40 8.48 11.87 5.60
N LYS A 41 8.88 11.10 4.59
CA LYS A 41 9.73 11.57 3.49
C LYS A 41 8.91 11.61 2.20
N PRO A 42 9.11 12.64 1.36
CA PRO A 42 8.43 12.75 0.06
C PRO A 42 8.90 11.69 -0.93
N HIS A 43 10.13 11.16 -0.77
CA HIS A 43 10.64 10.08 -1.59
C HIS A 43 11.27 9.01 -0.69
N VAL A 44 10.86 7.76 -0.92
CA VAL A 44 11.42 6.58 -0.25
C VAL A 44 11.68 5.52 -1.31
N GLU A 45 12.87 4.94 -1.26
CA GLU A 45 13.30 3.83 -2.11
C GLU A 45 13.69 2.67 -1.20
N ILE A 46 13.22 1.47 -1.55
CA ILE A 46 13.60 0.21 -0.90
C ILE A 46 14.21 -0.69 -1.96
N ARG A 47 15.44 -1.14 -1.72
CA ARG A 47 16.19 -1.99 -2.65
C ARG A 47 15.93 -3.47 -2.39
N ALA A 48 16.14 -4.28 -3.41
CA ALA A 48 16.15 -5.73 -3.26
C ALA A 48 17.12 -6.15 -2.13
N GLY A 49 16.63 -7.00 -1.22
CA GLY A 49 17.38 -7.46 -0.06
C GLY A 49 17.34 -6.55 1.18
N GLU A 50 16.84 -5.31 1.08
CA GLU A 50 16.68 -4.44 2.24
C GLU A 50 15.50 -4.88 3.12
N ARG A 51 15.69 -4.78 4.44
CA ARG A 51 14.64 -5.04 5.44
C ARG A 51 14.24 -3.72 6.07
N VAL A 52 12.99 -3.32 5.87
CA VAL A 52 12.47 -2.03 6.35
C VAL A 52 11.35 -2.25 7.33
N MET A 53 11.37 -1.52 8.45
CA MET A 53 10.28 -1.47 9.41
C MET A 53 9.44 -0.22 9.16
N ILE A 54 8.12 -0.40 9.03
CA ILE A 54 7.16 0.70 8.89
C ILE A 54 6.49 0.95 10.24
N THR A 55 6.70 2.14 10.80
CA THR A 55 6.16 2.56 12.09
C THR A 55 5.22 3.75 11.94
N GLY A 56 4.50 4.07 13.00
CA GLY A 56 3.53 5.16 13.07
C GLY A 56 2.56 4.96 14.23
N ASP A 57 1.72 5.93 14.50
CA ASP A 57 0.77 5.85 15.61
C ASP A 57 -0.34 4.80 15.35
N PRO A 58 -1.04 4.37 16.40
CA PRO A 58 -2.34 3.73 16.24
C PRO A 58 -3.24 4.64 15.39
N ARG A 59 -3.90 4.07 14.37
CA ARG A 59 -4.74 4.80 13.38
C ARG A 59 -4.01 5.67 12.36
N ALA A 60 -2.67 5.62 12.29
CA ALA A 60 -1.91 6.26 11.20
C ALA A 60 -2.12 5.60 9.81
N GLY A 61 -3.21 4.86 9.59
CA GLY A 61 -3.56 4.30 8.28
C GLY A 61 -2.62 3.22 7.73
N LYS A 62 -1.75 2.58 8.53
CA LYS A 62 -0.82 1.54 8.03
C LYS A 62 -1.51 0.44 7.22
N THR A 63 -2.68 -0.03 7.66
CA THR A 63 -3.45 -1.03 6.91
C THR A 63 -3.88 -0.52 5.54
N LEU A 64 -4.33 0.75 5.45
CA LEU A 64 -4.68 1.36 4.17
C LEU A 64 -3.45 1.58 3.28
N PHE A 65 -2.32 1.95 3.89
CA PHE A 65 -1.03 2.04 3.18
C PHE A 65 -0.65 0.71 2.53
N PHE A 66 -0.68 -0.41 3.25
CA PHE A 66 -0.40 -1.72 2.66
C PHE A 66 -1.45 -2.13 1.61
N ARG A 67 -2.73 -1.76 1.79
CA ARG A 67 -3.76 -1.97 0.76
C ARG A 67 -3.49 -1.14 -0.51
N ALA A 68 -2.96 0.06 -0.39
CA ALA A 68 -2.58 0.89 -1.54
C ALA A 68 -1.42 0.26 -2.31
N ILE A 69 -0.41 -0.28 -1.60
CA ILE A 69 0.67 -1.08 -2.21
C ILE A 69 0.08 -2.32 -2.91
N ALA A 70 -0.87 -3.01 -2.29
CA ALA A 70 -1.52 -4.16 -2.90
C ALA A 70 -2.44 -3.82 -4.10
N GLY A 71 -2.60 -2.54 -4.45
CA GLY A 71 -3.55 -2.07 -5.47
C GLY A 71 -5.02 -2.14 -5.05
N LEU A 72 -5.30 -2.49 -3.79
CA LEU A 72 -6.66 -2.63 -3.23
C LEU A 72 -7.27 -1.30 -2.76
N TRP A 73 -6.47 -0.24 -2.70
CA TRP A 73 -6.90 1.09 -2.25
C TRP A 73 -6.31 2.19 -3.15
N PRO A 74 -7.00 2.59 -4.23
CA PRO A 74 -6.46 3.53 -5.22
C PRO A 74 -6.58 5.01 -4.81
N TRP A 75 -7.30 5.33 -3.74
CA TRP A 75 -7.64 6.72 -3.39
C TRP A 75 -6.47 7.41 -2.68
N GLY A 76 -6.03 8.55 -3.23
CA GLY A 76 -4.85 9.25 -2.75
C GLY A 76 -4.09 9.95 -3.86
N SER A 77 -2.85 10.33 -3.62
CA SER A 77 -2.00 10.95 -4.64
C SER A 77 -0.55 10.46 -4.55
N GLY A 78 0.26 10.87 -5.51
CA GLY A 78 1.63 10.39 -5.66
C GLY A 78 1.73 9.12 -6.51
N ARG A 79 2.87 8.45 -6.43
CA ARG A 79 3.20 7.26 -7.21
C ARG A 79 3.79 6.16 -6.33
N ILE A 80 3.38 4.93 -6.61
CA ILE A 80 4.00 3.69 -6.12
C ILE A 80 4.66 3.01 -7.32
N GLY A 81 5.97 2.84 -7.26
CA GLY A 81 6.73 2.08 -8.26
C GLY A 81 7.02 0.68 -7.76
N MET A 82 6.45 -0.34 -8.40
CA MET A 82 6.65 -1.75 -8.08
C MET A 82 7.88 -2.32 -8.78
N PRO A 83 8.65 -3.22 -8.15
CA PRO A 83 9.68 -3.99 -8.85
C PRO A 83 9.09 -4.73 -10.06
N ALA A 84 9.63 -4.49 -11.26
CA ALA A 84 9.15 -5.14 -12.47
C ALA A 84 9.35 -6.66 -12.41
N GLY A 85 8.34 -7.43 -12.82
CA GLY A 85 8.40 -8.89 -12.86
C GLY A 85 8.27 -9.58 -11.49
N GLU A 86 8.05 -8.84 -10.40
CA GLU A 86 7.79 -9.41 -9.08
C GLU A 86 6.34 -9.17 -8.64
N VAL A 87 5.71 -10.21 -8.08
CA VAL A 87 4.39 -10.09 -7.47
C VAL A 87 4.55 -9.97 -5.96
N PRO A 88 4.07 -8.88 -5.34
CA PRO A 88 4.19 -8.71 -3.90
C PRO A 88 3.34 -9.75 -3.17
N ALA A 89 3.92 -10.40 -2.17
CA ALA A 89 3.21 -11.26 -1.23
C ALA A 89 2.84 -10.47 0.04
N PHE A 90 1.57 -10.56 0.45
CA PHE A 90 1.09 -9.94 1.69
C PHE A 90 0.73 -11.01 2.70
N VAL A 91 1.31 -10.91 3.90
CA VAL A 91 0.99 -11.81 5.01
C VAL A 91 -0.08 -11.14 5.88
N PRO A 92 -1.24 -11.80 6.11
CA PRO A 92 -2.28 -11.23 6.94
C PRO A 92 -1.85 -11.16 8.40
N ARG A 93 -2.36 -10.16 9.14
CA ARG A 93 -2.07 -10.01 10.57
C ARG A 93 -2.57 -11.18 11.41
N LYS A 94 -3.72 -11.77 11.02
CA LYS A 94 -4.25 -12.99 11.63
C LYS A 94 -4.01 -14.14 10.66
N PRO A 95 -3.34 -15.22 11.09
CA PRO A 95 -3.17 -16.38 10.23
C PRO A 95 -4.53 -16.98 9.89
N TYR A 96 -4.69 -17.39 8.64
CA TYR A 96 -5.86 -18.11 8.16
C TYR A 96 -5.43 -19.54 7.85
N PHE A 97 -6.08 -20.51 8.50
CA PHE A 97 -5.90 -21.93 8.23
C PHE A 97 -7.19 -22.46 7.60
N PRO A 98 -7.18 -22.78 6.30
CA PRO A 98 -8.34 -23.41 5.67
C PRO A 98 -8.62 -24.77 6.33
N LEU A 99 -9.87 -25.20 6.26
CA LEU A 99 -10.28 -26.52 6.75
C LEU A 99 -9.58 -27.60 5.91
N GLY A 100 -8.95 -28.56 6.58
CA GLY A 100 -8.21 -29.65 5.95
C GLY A 100 -7.09 -30.18 6.84
N THR A 101 -6.40 -31.19 6.35
CA THR A 101 -5.14 -31.68 6.92
C THR A 101 -4.03 -30.65 6.72
N LEU A 102 -3.02 -30.65 7.58
CA LEU A 102 -1.86 -29.76 7.43
C LEU A 102 -1.17 -29.92 6.06
N ARG A 103 -1.19 -31.14 5.49
CA ARG A 103 -0.67 -31.42 4.15
C ARG A 103 -1.44 -30.66 3.07
N GLU A 104 -2.76 -30.59 3.16
CA GLU A 104 -3.61 -29.87 2.20
C GLU A 104 -3.45 -28.35 2.32
N VAL A 105 -3.02 -27.84 3.48
CA VAL A 105 -2.81 -26.41 3.72
C VAL A 105 -1.44 -25.92 3.27
N LEU A 106 -0.43 -26.80 3.21
CA LEU A 106 0.96 -26.46 2.89
C LEU A 106 1.40 -26.86 1.46
N ASN A 107 0.57 -27.60 0.72
CA ASN A 107 0.85 -28.06 -0.64
C ASN A 107 0.08 -27.27 -1.70
#